data_AF-A0A5C8VQF1-F1
#
_entry.id   AF-A0A5C8VQF1-F1
#
_cell.length_a   1.000
_cell.length_b   1.000
_cell.length_c   1.000
_cell.angle_alpha   90.00
_cell.angle_beta   90.00
_cell.angle_gamma   90.00
#
_symmetry.space_group_name_H-M   'P 1'
#
loop_
_entity.id
_entity.type
_entity.pdbx_description
1 polymer ?
#
loop_
_entity_poly.entity_id
_entity_poly.type
_entity_poly.pdbx_seq_one_letter_code
_entity_poly.pdbx_strand_id
1 'polypeptide(L)' 'MRKPKPIPNVKAVVRHSWSFQLNALATVASAVAIGMSVLAGAPPVNPMWFAVGYGLVNLVATGARLIAQPEVSGGEA' A
#
# COMPACT_ATOMS: atom_id res chain seq x y z
N MET A 1 14.90 -14.49 -21.66
CA MET A 1 14.40 -13.37 -20.84
C MET A 1 15.21 -12.11 -21.18
N ARG A 2 14.55 -11.00 -21.56
CA ARG A 2 15.24 -9.71 -21.80
C ARG A 2 15.70 -9.13 -20.46
N LYS A 3 16.96 -8.70 -20.35
CA LYS A 3 17.47 -8.02 -19.16
C LYS A 3 16.65 -6.74 -18.92
N PRO A 4 16.15 -6.48 -17.70
CA PRO A 4 15.44 -5.25 -17.41
C PRO A 4 16.38 -4.07 -17.66
N LYS A 5 15.97 -3.15 -18.52
CA LYS A 5 16.74 -1.93 -18.81
C LYS A 5 16.38 -0.91 -17.73
N PRO A 6 17.31 -0.52 -16.84
CA PRO A 6 17.01 0.47 -15.81
C PRO A 6 16.60 1.78 -16.50
N ILE A 7 15.43 2.29 -16.15
CA ILE A 7 14.94 3.58 -16.66
C ILE A 7 15.60 4.66 -15.81
N PRO A 8 16.48 5.52 -16.36
CA PRO A 8 17.21 6.51 -15.58
C PRO A 8 16.33 7.68 -15.12
N ASN A 9 15.13 7.83 -15.68
CA ASN A 9 14.24 8.96 -15.38
C ASN A 9 13.27 8.65 -14.23
N VAL A 10 13.79 8.69 -13.00
CA VAL A 10 13.00 8.50 -11.77
C VAL A 10 11.81 9.45 -11.70
N LYS A 11 11.96 10.69 -12.19
CA LYS A 11 10.90 11.71 -12.22
C LYS A 11 9.70 11.27 -13.06
N ALA A 12 9.96 10.61 -14.20
CA ALA A 12 8.90 10.06 -15.03
C ALA A 12 8.18 8.90 -14.33
N VAL A 13 8.92 8.00 -13.67
CA VAL A 13 8.37 6.85 -12.93
C VAL A 13 7.43 7.30 -11.82
N VAL A 14 7.86 8.27 -11.00
CA VAL A 14 7.03 8.79 -9.89
C VAL A 14 5.73 9.42 -10.42
N ARG A 15 5.79 10.12 -11.56
CA ARG A 15 4.64 10.86 -12.10
C ARG A 15 3.68 10.00 -12.92
N HIS A 16 4.15 8.93 -13.58
CA HIS A 16 3.35 8.17 -14.55
C HIS A 16 3.12 6.70 -14.20
N SER A 17 3.90 6.11 -13.27
CA SER A 17 3.71 4.71 -12.89
C SER A 17 2.62 4.57 -11.82
N TRP A 18 1.47 4.04 -12.24
CA TRP A 18 0.35 3.72 -11.33
C TRP A 18 0.76 2.75 -10.22
N SER A 19 1.53 1.71 -10.54
CA SER A 19 2.03 0.77 -9.52
C SER A 19 2.92 1.46 -8.49
N PHE A 20 3.76 2.42 -8.91
CA PHE A 20 4.58 3.18 -7.97
C PHE A 20 3.72 4.04 -7.04
N GLN A 21 2.74 4.76 -7.59
CA GLN A 21 1.84 5.62 -6.81
C GLN A 21 0.99 4.82 -5.81
N LEU A 22 0.46 3.67 -6.23
CA LEU A 22 -0.29 2.79 -5.35
C LEU A 22 0.59 2.17 -4.25
N ASN A 23 1.84 1.81 -4.55
CA ASN A 23 2.78 1.34 -3.52
C ASN A 23 3.16 2.46 -2.55
N ALA A 24 3.29 3.70 -3.02
CA ALA A 24 3.51 4.86 -2.16
C ALA A 24 2.29 5.07 -1.23
N LEU A 25 1.06 4.99 -1.76
CA LEU A 25 -0.16 5.03 -0.96
C LEU A 25 -0.20 3.91 0.09
N ALA A 26 0.12 2.68 -0.30
CA ALA A 26 0.18 1.54 0.61
C ALA A 26 1.21 1.75 1.73
N THR A 27 2.35 2.36 1.42
CA THR A 27 3.39 2.72 2.38
C THR A 27 2.88 3.73 3.39
N VAL A 28 2.23 4.81 2.93
CA VAL A 28 1.66 5.83 3.82
C VAL A 28 0.57 5.24 4.71
N ALA A 29 -0.35 4.47 4.15
CA ALA A 29 -1.39 3.79 4.92
C ALA A 29 -0.79 2.84 5.98
N SER A 30 0.29 2.13 5.64
CA SER A 30 0.99 1.26 6.60
C SER A 30 1.65 2.06 7.73
N ALA A 31 2.24 3.22 7.44
CA ALA A 31 2.80 4.10 8.47
C ALA A 31 1.72 4.63 9.43
N VAL A 32 0.55 5.00 8.90
CA VAL A 32 -0.62 5.39 9.71
C VAL A 32 -1.07 4.22 10.58
N ALA A 33 -1.19 3.02 10.01
CA ALA A 33 -1.54 1.81 10.75
C ALA A 33 -0.57 1.53 11.91
N ILE A 34 0.74 1.73 11.72
CA ILE A 34 1.73 1.62 12.79
C ILE A 34 1.45 2.66 13.88
N GLY A 35 1.23 3.93 13.52
CA GLY A 35 0.86 4.97 14.48
C GLY A 35 -0.40 4.64 15.28
N MET A 36 -1.43 4.12 14.61
CA MET A 36 -2.66 3.66 15.28
C MET A 36 -2.39 2.50 16.23
N SER A 37 -1.51 1.55 15.89
CA SER A 37 -1.17 0.44 16.78
C SER A 37 -0.56 0.91 18.10
N VAL A 38 0.24 1.99 18.09
CA VAL A 38 0.80 2.59 19.32
C VAL A 38 -0.29 3.15 20.22
N LEU A 39 -1.34 3.71 19.64
CA LEU A 39 -2.48 4.30 20.37
C LEU A 39 -3.52 3.25 20.78
N ALA A 40 -3.42 2.00 20.33
CA ALA A 40 -4.45 0.99 20.55
C ALA A 40 -4.68 0.64 22.04
N GLY A 41 -3.68 0.86 22.90
CA GLY A 41 -3.82 0.65 24.34
C GLY A 41 -4.65 1.72 25.06
N ALA A 42 -4.75 2.92 24.48
CA ALA A 42 -5.54 4.03 24.99
C ALA A 42 -6.06 4.86 23.80
N PRO A 43 -7.08 4.35 23.07
CA PRO A 43 -7.51 4.97 21.83
C PRO A 43 -8.06 6.38 22.09
N PRO A 44 -7.72 7.37 21.24
CA PRO A 44 -8.15 8.75 21.42
C PRO A 44 -9.65 8.97 21.16
N VAL A 45 -10.34 7.94 20.66
CA VAL A 45 -11.77 7.92 20.36
C VAL A 45 -12.38 6.61 20.87
N ASN A 46 -13.70 6.46 20.74
CA ASN A 46 -14.39 5.22 21.10
C ASN A 46 -13.68 3.99 20.48
N PRO A 47 -13.40 2.92 21.27
CA PRO A 47 -12.64 1.76 20.81
C PRO A 47 -13.20 1.08 19.56
N MET A 48 -14.52 1.02 19.42
CA MET A 48 -15.17 0.40 18.26
C MET A 48 -14.89 1.19 16.98
N TRP A 49 -15.04 2.51 17.03
CA TRP A 49 -14.74 3.38 15.89
C TRP A 49 -13.24 3.43 15.57
N PHE A 50 -12.39 3.37 16.60
CA PHE A 50 -10.95 3.24 16.41
C PHE A 50 -10.58 1.96 15.67
N ALA A 51 -11.14 0.82 16.08
CA ALA A 51 -10.91 -0.47 15.45
C ALA A 51 -11.41 -0.51 14.01
N VAL A 52 -12.59 0.06 13.73
CA VAL A 52 -13.12 0.19 12.36
C VAL A 52 -12.17 1.01 11.50
N GLY A 53 -11.74 2.19 11.98
CA GLY A 53 -10.78 3.03 11.26
C GLY A 53 -9.46 2.31 11.01
N TYR A 54 -8.95 1.59 12.02
CA TYR A 54 -7.71 0.84 11.90
C TYR A 54 -7.81 -0.29 10.86
N GLY A 55 -8.93 -1.01 10.85
CA GLY A 55 -9.23 -2.02 9.84
C GLY A 55 -9.29 -1.41 8.43
N LEU A 56 -9.98 -0.29 8.26
CA LEU A 56 -10.09 0.39 6.97
C LEU A 56 -8.73 0.83 6.42
N VAL A 57 -7.85 1.39 7.26
CA VAL A 57 -6.49 1.77 6.83
C VAL A 57 -5.69 0.56 6.34
N ASN A 58 -5.79 -0.58 7.02
CA ASN A 58 -5.13 -1.82 6.59
C ASN A 58 -5.72 -2.36 5.29
N LEU A 59 -7.04 -2.28 5.10
CA LEU A 59 -7.70 -2.68 3.86
C LEU A 59 -7.27 -1.79 2.69
N VAL A 60 -7.14 -0.48 2.89
CA VAL A 60 -6.61 0.45 1.86
C VAL A 60 -5.18 0.07 1.49
N ALA A 61 -4.31 -0.19 2.47
CA ALA A 61 -2.94 -0.62 2.19
C ALA A 61 -2.89 -1.94 1.40
N THR A 62 -3.77 -2.88 1.73
CA THR A 62 -3.89 -4.18 1.05
C THR A 62 -4.40 -4.01 -0.38
N GLY A 63 -5.52 -3.29 -0.55
CA GLY A 63 -6.12 -3.02 -1.86
C GLY A 63 -5.15 -2.29 -2.79
N ALA A 64 -4.41 -1.31 -2.28
CA ALA A 64 -3.40 -0.60 -3.06
C ALA A 64 -2.29 -1.54 -3.58
N ARG A 65 -1.88 -2.54 -2.79
CA ARG A 65 -0.91 -3.57 -3.23
C ARG A 65 -1.51 -4.51 -4.26
N LEU A 66 -2.75 -4.97 -4.05
CA LEU A 66 -3.44 -5.87 -4.98
C LEU A 66 -3.62 -5.23 -6.36
N ILE A 67 -3.97 -3.94 -6.42
CA ILE A 67 -4.12 -3.21 -7.70
C ILE A 67 -2.74 -2.95 -8.34
N ALA A 68 -1.70 -2.75 -7.53
CA ALA A 68 -0.36 -2.47 -8.06
C ALA A 68 0.33 -3.69 -8.68
N GLN A 69 -0.12 -4.91 -8.35
CA GLN A 69 0.43 -6.15 -8.89
C GLN A 69 -0.05 -6.35 -10.32
N PRO A 70 0.85 -6.52 -11.31
CA PRO A 70 0.45 -6.98 -12.63
C PRO A 70 -0.18 -8.39 -12.53
N GLU A 71 -1.14 -8.70 -13.40
CA GLU A 71 -1.79 -10.02 -13.44
C GLU A 71 -0.73 -11.12 -13.42
N VAL A 72 -0.78 -11.95 -12.38
CA VAL A 72 -0.07 -13.22 -12.40
C VAL A 72 -0.83 -14.09 -13.39
N SER A 73 -0.42 -14.07 -14.67
CA SER A 73 -0.83 -15.14 -15.57
C SER A 73 -0.27 -16.41 -14.97
N GLY A 74 -1.14 -17.29 -14.45
CA GLY A 74 -0.77 -18.63 -14.06
C GLY A 74 -0.27 -19.35 -15.31
N GLY A 75 1.01 -19.21 -15.61
CA GLY A 75 1.71 -20.07 -16.55
C GLY A 75 1.77 -21.43 -15.89
N GLU A 76 1.03 -22.36 -16.49
CA GLU A 76 1.04 -23.83 -16.32
C GLU A 76 2.00 -24.34 -15.24
N ALA A 77 1.41 -24.84 -14.15
CA ALA A 77 2.10 -25.65 -13.15
C ALA A 77 2.43 -27.04 -13.71
#